data_AF-A0ABD0NRW8-F1
#
_entry.id   AF-A0ABD0NRW8-F1
#
_cell.length_a   1.000
_cell.length_b   1.000
_cell.length_c   1.000
_cell.angle_alpha   90.00
_cell.angle_beta   90.00
_cell.angle_gamma   90.00
#
_symmetry.space_group_name_H-M   'P 1'
#
loop_
_entity.id
_entity.type
_entity.pdbx_description
1 polymer ?
#
loop_
_entity_poly.entity_id
_entity_poly.type
_entity_poly.pdbx_seq_one_letter_code
_entity_poly.pdbx_strand_id
1 'polypeptide(L)'
;MSPAGIDPWKLLQEPGSTQSKQLMQAPMAPLTWHFPVMPEEPQQPDVPFELRVPVATESVAAQCGENFVHVEVKKDFFGTGQLVNPSFLSLGGCAAVGEDPEAQVLIFEYELQTCGSSLV
;
A
#
# COMPACT_ATOMS: atom_id res chain seq x y z
N MET A 1 -22.43 -30.02 48.17
CA MET A 1 -21.27 -29.65 47.33
C MET A 1 -21.57 -28.29 46.76
N SER A 2 -20.72 -27.29 47.01
CA SER A 2 -20.76 -25.98 46.35
C SER A 2 -19.32 -25.48 46.28
N PRO A 3 -18.77 -25.11 45.11
CA PRO A 3 -17.48 -24.49 45.06
C PRO A 3 -17.59 -22.97 45.20
N ALA A 4 -16.47 -22.42 45.64
CA ALA A 4 -16.22 -21.06 46.11
C ALA A 4 -16.64 -19.94 45.13
N GLY A 5 -17.34 -18.95 45.68
CA GLY A 5 -17.31 -17.58 45.19
C GLY A 5 -16.39 -16.77 46.13
N ILE A 6 -15.22 -16.36 45.62
CA ILE A 6 -14.33 -15.42 46.30
C ILE A 6 -14.50 -14.10 45.57
N ASP A 7 -15.25 -13.18 46.17
CA ASP A 7 -15.44 -11.83 45.64
C ASP A 7 -14.10 -11.05 45.74
N PRO A 8 -13.51 -10.63 44.60
CA PRO A 8 -12.19 -9.97 44.58
C PRO A 8 -12.19 -8.59 45.25
N TRP A 9 -13.37 -8.05 45.53
CA TRP A 9 -13.57 -6.68 46.00
C TRP A 9 -13.45 -6.51 47.51
N LYS A 10 -13.10 -7.58 48.25
CA LYS A 10 -12.94 -7.54 49.71
C LYS A 10 -11.49 -7.57 50.22
N LEU A 11 -10.49 -7.57 49.34
CA LEU A 11 -9.07 -7.62 49.71
C LEU A 11 -8.33 -6.27 49.61
N LEU A 12 -9.03 -5.15 49.50
CA LEU A 12 -8.38 -3.83 49.50
C LEU A 12 -9.05 -2.85 50.47
N GLN A 13 -8.97 -3.16 51.76
CA GLN A 13 -9.11 -2.15 52.79
C GLN A 13 -8.16 -2.49 53.94
N GLU A 14 -6.87 -2.23 53.73
CA GLU A 14 -5.91 -2.08 54.82
C GLU A 14 -6.13 -0.70 55.47
N PRO A 15 -6.38 -0.65 56.79
CA PRO A 15 -6.59 0.57 57.53
C PRO A 15 -5.22 1.13 57.94
N GLY A 16 -4.95 2.38 57.58
CA GLY A 16 -3.82 3.12 58.13
C GLY A 16 -2.84 3.61 57.09
N SER A 17 -3.10 4.80 56.58
CA SER A 17 -2.03 5.73 56.22
C SER A 17 -2.59 7.15 56.28
N THR A 18 -2.81 7.61 57.50
CA THR A 18 -2.85 9.05 57.80
C THR A 18 -1.43 9.61 57.76
N GLN A 19 -0.68 9.45 56.67
CA GLN A 19 0.56 10.19 56.44
C GLN A 19 1.03 10.05 54.99
N SER A 20 0.65 10.97 54.10
CA SER A 20 1.49 11.25 52.92
C SER A 20 1.32 12.65 52.31
N LYS A 21 0.55 13.54 52.96
CA LYS A 21 0.47 14.95 52.49
C LYS A 21 1.67 15.81 52.90
N GLN A 22 2.70 15.22 53.52
CA GLN A 22 3.93 15.89 53.90
C GLN A 22 5.14 15.13 53.36
N LEU A 23 5.46 15.31 52.07
CA LEU A 23 6.85 15.39 51.62
C LEU A 23 7.00 16.00 50.22
N MET A 24 6.41 17.17 49.96
CA MET A 24 6.81 18.01 48.83
C MET A 24 6.96 19.45 49.33
N GLN A 25 7.86 19.64 50.30
CA GLN A 25 8.29 20.96 50.77
C GLN A 25 9.81 21.04 50.64
N ALA A 26 10.33 20.74 49.44
CA ALA A 26 11.64 21.22 49.03
C ALA A 26 11.41 22.38 48.05
N PRO A 27 12.33 23.36 47.93
CA PRO A 27 12.31 24.31 46.82
C PRO A 27 12.46 23.48 45.54
N MET A 28 11.34 23.13 44.92
CA MET A 28 11.33 22.46 43.62
C MET A 28 11.81 23.51 42.63
N ALA A 29 13.10 23.43 42.30
CA ALA A 29 13.66 24.22 41.21
C ALA A 29 12.74 24.03 40.00
N PRO A 30 12.34 25.13 39.32
CA PRO A 30 11.43 25.03 38.19
C PRO A 30 12.04 24.07 37.15
N LEU A 31 11.23 23.10 36.71
CA LEU A 31 11.65 22.13 35.70
C LEU A 31 12.02 22.89 34.42
N THR A 32 13.30 22.96 34.10
CA THR A 32 13.81 23.50 32.83
C THR A 32 13.66 22.45 31.73
N TRP A 33 12.41 22.07 31.43
CA TRP A 33 12.14 21.21 30.29
C TRP A 33 12.20 22.04 29.01
N HIS A 34 13.03 21.61 28.06
CA HIS A 34 13.13 22.20 26.75
C HIS A 34 12.77 21.15 25.69
N PHE A 35 12.11 21.59 24.62
CA PHE A 35 11.75 20.72 23.52
C PHE A 35 13.03 20.12 22.91
N PRO A 36 13.10 18.80 22.68
CA PRO A 36 14.26 18.20 22.06
C PRO A 36 14.45 18.78 20.66
N VAL A 37 15.62 19.40 20.43
CA VAL A 37 16.01 19.89 19.11
C VAL A 37 16.31 18.66 18.26
N MET A 38 15.56 18.48 17.17
CA MET A 38 15.85 17.43 16.21
C MET A 38 17.19 17.74 15.55
N PRO A 39 18.17 16.80 15.55
CA PRO A 39 19.40 17.00 14.82
C PRO A 39 19.09 17.31 13.36
N GLU A 40 19.66 18.38 12.82
CA GLU A 40 19.61 18.65 11.39
C GLU A 40 20.25 17.45 10.68
N GLU A 41 19.50 16.80 9.79
CA GLU A 41 20.08 15.74 8.97
C GLU A 41 21.27 16.33 8.20
N PRO A 42 22.43 15.63 8.16
CA PRO A 42 23.57 16.08 7.41
C PRO A 42 23.13 16.36 5.98
N GLN A 43 23.35 17.57 5.49
CA GLN A 43 23.05 17.89 4.10
C GLN A 43 23.89 16.96 3.22
N GLN A 44 23.21 16.00 2.61
CA GLN A 44 23.82 15.09 1.67
C GLN A 44 24.35 15.95 0.52
N PRO A 45 25.61 15.77 0.09
CA PRO A 45 26.16 16.57 -1.01
C PRO A 45 25.24 16.46 -2.23
N ASP A 46 25.02 17.57 -2.92
CA ASP A 46 24.19 17.64 -4.12
C ASP A 46 24.84 16.78 -5.22
N VAL A 47 24.41 15.52 -5.30
CA VAL A 47 24.89 14.58 -6.31
C VAL A 47 24.07 14.85 -7.57
N PRO A 48 24.69 14.95 -8.76
CA PRO A 48 23.94 15.04 -10.01
C PRO A 48 22.98 13.86 -10.11
N PHE A 49 21.71 14.10 -9.87
CA PHE A 49 20.66 13.11 -10.05
C PHE A 49 20.24 13.18 -11.52
N GLU A 50 20.49 12.11 -12.26
CA GLU A 50 19.90 11.96 -13.58
C GLU A 50 18.63 11.13 -13.43
N LEU A 51 17.47 11.77 -13.60
CA LEU A 51 16.20 11.06 -13.70
C LEU A 51 16.25 10.17 -14.95
N ARG A 52 16.32 8.85 -14.77
CA ARG A 52 16.17 7.92 -15.89
C ARG A 52 14.69 7.84 -16.29
N VAL A 53 14.40 8.25 -17.52
CA VAL A 53 13.08 8.04 -18.11
C VAL A 53 13.01 6.59 -18.61
N PRO A 54 12.05 5.76 -18.15
CA PRO A 54 11.88 4.43 -18.69
C PRO A 54 11.49 4.50 -20.16
N VAL A 55 12.12 3.66 -20.98
CA VAL A 55 11.76 3.53 -22.39
C VAL A 55 10.43 2.78 -22.48
N ALA A 56 9.48 3.32 -23.24
CA ALA A 56 8.22 2.64 -23.50
C ALA A 56 8.47 1.37 -24.33
N THR A 57 7.97 0.23 -23.84
CA THR A 57 7.99 -1.03 -24.57
C THR A 57 6.79 -1.12 -25.50
N GLU A 58 7.00 -1.63 -26.72
CA GLU A 58 5.91 -2.03 -27.62
C GLU A 58 5.29 -3.35 -27.15
N SER A 59 4.48 -3.27 -26.10
CA SER A 59 3.79 -4.41 -25.47
C SER A 59 2.34 -4.55 -25.87
N VAL A 60 1.75 -3.56 -26.53
CA VAL A 60 0.33 -3.57 -26.92
C VAL A 60 0.22 -3.32 -28.42
N ALA A 61 -0.49 -4.19 -29.12
CA ALA A 61 -0.88 -4.01 -30.51
C ALA A 61 -2.41 -4.11 -30.60
N ALA A 62 -3.04 -3.18 -31.31
CA ALA A 62 -4.48 -3.15 -31.51
C ALA A 62 -4.81 -3.12 -33.00
N GLN A 63 -5.76 -3.95 -33.39
CA GLN A 63 -6.33 -4.02 -34.73
C GLN A 63 -7.82 -3.65 -34.62
N CYS A 64 -8.20 -2.57 -35.29
CA CYS A 64 -9.57 -2.09 -35.32
C CYS A 64 -10.29 -2.69 -36.53
N GLY A 65 -11.26 -3.55 -36.27
CA GLY A 65 -12.22 -4.01 -37.27
C GLY A 65 -13.39 -3.03 -37.43
N GLU A 66 -14.38 -3.41 -38.23
CA GLU A 66 -15.58 -2.59 -38.48
C GLU A 66 -16.47 -2.48 -37.24
N ASN A 67 -16.68 -3.58 -36.53
CA ASN A 67 -17.54 -3.68 -35.35
C ASN A 67 -16.86 -4.29 -34.12
N PHE A 68 -15.58 -4.68 -34.22
CA PHE A 68 -14.82 -5.28 -33.14
C PHE A 68 -13.41 -4.67 -33.04
N VAL A 69 -12.77 -4.90 -31.90
CA VAL A 69 -11.36 -4.61 -31.67
C VAL A 69 -10.66 -5.91 -31.25
N HIS A 70 -9.51 -6.15 -31.86
CA HIS A 70 -8.60 -7.24 -31.49
C HIS A 70 -7.33 -6.63 -30.91
N VAL A 71 -7.02 -6.93 -29.65
CA VAL A 71 -5.87 -6.39 -28.93
C VAL A 71 -5.00 -7.55 -28.46
N GLU A 72 -3.74 -7.51 -28.87
CA GLU A 72 -2.70 -8.42 -28.42
C GLU A 72 -1.80 -7.68 -27.42
N VAL A 73 -1.60 -8.29 -26.25
CA VAL A 73 -0.79 -7.71 -25.18
C VAL A 73 0.31 -8.69 -24.78
N LYS A 74 1.57 -8.31 -24.94
CA LYS A 74 2.71 -9.10 -24.44
C LYS A 74 2.65 -9.24 -22.93
N LYS A 75 2.87 -10.46 -22.44
CA LYS A 75 2.94 -10.78 -21.00
C LYS A 75 4.16 -10.14 -20.35
N ASP A 76 5.25 -9.92 -21.07
CA ASP A 76 6.31 -8.99 -20.63
C ASP A 76 5.88 -7.53 -20.89
N PHE A 77 4.87 -7.10 -20.15
CA PHE A 77 4.19 -5.84 -20.40
C PHE A 77 5.10 -4.61 -20.24
N PHE A 78 6.07 -4.72 -19.31
CA PHE A 78 7.00 -3.64 -18.98
C PHE A 78 8.35 -3.76 -19.70
N GLY A 79 8.59 -4.83 -20.47
CA GLY A 79 9.88 -5.08 -21.12
C GLY A 79 11.02 -5.39 -20.14
N THR A 80 10.69 -5.92 -18.95
CA THR A 80 11.65 -6.29 -17.90
C THR A 80 12.03 -7.77 -17.95
N GLY A 81 11.42 -8.54 -18.85
CA GLY A 81 11.49 -9.99 -18.88
C GLY A 81 10.60 -10.68 -17.84
N GLN A 82 9.87 -9.93 -17.02
CA GLN A 82 8.97 -10.48 -16.02
C GLN A 82 7.54 -10.54 -16.55
N LEU A 83 7.00 -11.75 -16.63
CA LEU A 83 5.63 -11.98 -17.10
C LEU A 83 4.62 -11.53 -16.05
N VAL A 84 3.66 -10.71 -16.48
CA VAL A 84 2.54 -10.29 -15.62
C VAL A 84 1.48 -11.39 -15.53
N ASN A 85 0.73 -11.39 -14.43
CA ASN A 85 -0.42 -12.28 -14.29
C ASN A 85 -1.55 -11.78 -15.22
N PRO A 86 -2.15 -12.65 -16.05
CA PRO A 86 -3.24 -12.26 -16.95
C PRO A 86 -4.43 -11.60 -16.25
N SER A 87 -4.73 -12.00 -15.01
CA SER A 87 -5.84 -11.45 -14.22
C SER A 87 -5.64 -9.98 -13.81
N PHE A 88 -4.43 -9.43 -13.95
CA PHE A 88 -4.17 -8.01 -13.69
C PHE A 88 -4.41 -7.12 -14.90
N LEU A 89 -4.63 -7.70 -16.08
CA LEU A 89 -4.89 -6.96 -17.31
C LEU A 89 -6.36 -7.11 -17.69
N SER A 90 -6.99 -6.00 -18.05
CA SER A 90 -8.37 -5.98 -18.55
C SER A 90 -8.53 -4.91 -19.62
N LEU A 91 -9.38 -5.18 -20.60
CA LEU A 91 -9.78 -4.22 -21.61
C LEU A 91 -11.09 -3.57 -21.17
N GLY A 92 -11.03 -2.36 -20.60
CA GLY A 92 -12.22 -1.62 -20.16
C GLY A 92 -13.16 -2.41 -19.24
N GLY A 93 -12.60 -3.28 -18.39
CA GLY A 93 -13.32 -4.13 -17.45
C GLY A 93 -13.60 -5.56 -17.95
N CYS A 94 -13.27 -5.88 -19.20
CA CYS A 94 -13.35 -7.24 -19.75
C CYS A 94 -12.02 -8.00 -19.58
N ALA A 95 -12.11 -9.29 -19.27
CA ALA A 95 -10.94 -10.17 -19.16
C ALA A 95 -10.33 -10.50 -20.53
N ALA A 96 -9.19 -11.17 -20.56
CA ALA A 96 -8.67 -11.72 -21.82
C ALA A 96 -9.56 -12.87 -22.32
N VAL A 97 -9.76 -12.97 -23.63
CA VAL A 97 -10.51 -14.08 -24.26
C VAL A 97 -9.62 -15.29 -24.52
N GLY A 98 -8.31 -15.08 -24.61
CA GLY A 98 -7.32 -16.13 -24.88
C GLY A 98 -5.90 -15.73 -24.49
N GLU A 99 -5.02 -16.72 -24.53
CA GLU A 99 -3.57 -16.56 -24.34
C GLU A 99 -2.85 -17.43 -25.38
N ASP A 100 -1.80 -16.89 -25.99
CA ASP A 100 -0.82 -17.64 -26.76
C ASP A 100 0.44 -17.84 -25.89
N PRO A 101 0.72 -19.07 -25.45
CA PRO A 101 1.88 -19.35 -24.60
C PRO A 101 3.21 -19.34 -25.36
N GLU A 102 3.22 -19.55 -26.69
CA GLU A 102 4.44 -19.53 -27.51
C GLU A 102 4.89 -18.10 -27.76
N ALA A 103 3.96 -17.23 -28.16
CA ALA A 103 4.23 -15.80 -28.35
C ALA A 103 4.22 -15.01 -27.03
N GLN A 104 3.80 -15.63 -25.92
CA GLN A 104 3.63 -15.01 -24.60
C GLN A 104 2.73 -13.75 -24.66
N VAL A 105 1.60 -13.84 -25.37
CA VAL A 105 0.65 -12.74 -25.52
C VAL A 105 -0.73 -13.11 -24.98
N LEU A 106 -1.43 -12.11 -24.46
CA LEU A 106 -2.83 -12.15 -24.10
C LEU A 106 -3.66 -11.55 -25.23
N ILE A 107 -4.79 -12.18 -25.51
CA ILE A 107 -5.67 -11.82 -26.61
C ILE A 107 -6.97 -11.28 -26.01
N PHE A 108 -7.36 -10.09 -26.45
CA PHE A 108 -8.65 -9.48 -26.15
C PHE A 108 -9.38 -9.24 -27.46
N GLU A 109 -10.58 -9.77 -27.60
CA GLU A 109 -11.41 -9.57 -28.77
C GLU A 109 -12.82 -9.25 -28.34
N TYR A 110 -13.27 -8.04 -28.65
CA TYR A 110 -14.54 -7.51 -28.15
C TYR A 110 -15.19 -6.55 -29.15
N GLU A 111 -16.52 -6.46 -29.09
CA GLU A 111 -17.28 -5.50 -29.90
C GLU A 111 -17.00 -4.05 -29.47
N LEU A 112 -16.97 -3.12 -30.42
CA LEU A 112 -16.60 -1.71 -30.20
C LEU A 112 -17.52 -0.95 -29.23
N GLN A 113 -18.73 -1.46 -28.96
CA GLN A 113 -19.73 -0.85 -28.08
C GLN A 113 -19.74 -1.48 -26.67
N THR A 114 -18.87 -2.45 -26.43
CA THR A 114 -18.81 -3.21 -25.17
C THR A 114 -17.61 -2.79 -24.32
N CYS A 115 -17.40 -3.44 -23.17
CA CYS A 115 -16.22 -3.27 -22.33
C CYS A 115 -15.91 -1.81 -21.96
N GLY A 116 -16.95 -1.03 -21.62
CA GLY A 116 -16.78 0.36 -21.18
C GLY A 116 -16.21 1.31 -22.25
N SER A 117 -16.29 0.94 -23.53
CA SER A 117 -15.91 1.77 -24.66
C SER A 117 -16.67 3.10 -24.69
N SER A 118 -16.02 4.12 -25.23
CA SER A 118 -16.59 5.45 -25.41
C SER A 118 -16.13 6.01 -26.75
N LEU A 119 -17.02 6.74 -27.42
CA LEU A 119 -16.73 7.48 -28.64
C LEU A 119 -16.50 8.94 -28.24
N VAL A 120 -15.33 9.48 -28.55
CA VAL A 120 -14.93 10.87 -28.30
C VAL A 120 -14.76 11.65 -29.59
#